data_AF-A0A5M9I0P2-F1
#
_entry.id   AF-A0A5M9I0P2-F1
#
_cell.length_a   1.000
_cell.length_b   1.000
_cell.length_c   1.000
_cell.angle_alpha   90.00
_cell.angle_beta   90.00
_cell.angle_gamma   90.00
#
_symmetry.space_group_name_H-M   'P 1'
#
loop_
_entity.id
_entity.type
_entity.pdbx_description
1 polymer ?
#
loop_
_entity_poly.entity_id
_entity_poly.type
_entity_poly.pdbx_seq_one_letter_code
_entity_poly.pdbx_strand_id
1 'polypeptide(L)'
;MREEYELEVLEHYDIEVKGTRKIRGAFFCDTDEGTMLLKETKISGRRAPLLYTVLSTIEDQGNVKVDTPVYTKDGELVVSSRDGKTYMLKKWYPGRECDVRQERELLKAAERLAVLHRELEKIPCGVQDPSSPALLKSRDPIDEIRRHNRELKKVRSFIRGRVTKNEFEYLFLDSFDKMYQLAENVLSRMQDSGCSELCHSSTDHGYLVHGEYNYHNLLVTETDMAVTNFEHLHIGIQAHDLYYFLRKIMEKYIWKQKTGQKILDVYETTRKLSTMEREYVGLRLAYPEKYWKTASSYYHSNKAWLPQKYVEKLELAVRQNEEKNAFLENIFSIRI
;
A
#
# COMPACT_ATOMS: atom_id res chain seq x y z
N MET A 1 32.27 9.62 -8.63
CA MET A 1 31.52 10.90 -8.69
C MET A 1 30.07 10.82 -8.24
N ARG A 2 29.10 10.25 -9.00
CA ARG A 2 27.69 10.27 -8.54
C ARG A 2 27.45 9.51 -7.22
N GLU A 3 28.10 8.37 -7.03
CA GLU A 3 27.94 7.57 -5.80
C GLU A 3 28.60 8.19 -4.57
N GLU A 4 29.65 8.99 -4.76
CA GLU A 4 30.31 9.71 -3.66
C GLU A 4 29.37 10.78 -3.07
N TYR A 5 28.68 11.55 -3.92
CA TYR A 5 27.71 12.56 -3.45
C TYR A 5 26.51 11.99 -2.70
N GLU A 6 26.10 10.75 -2.99
CA GLU A 6 25.00 10.08 -2.30
C GLU A 6 25.43 9.62 -0.89
N LEU A 7 26.70 9.25 -0.73
CA LEU A 7 27.26 8.78 0.55
C LEU A 7 27.80 9.92 1.43
N GLU A 8 28.14 11.09 0.88
CA GLU A 8 28.45 12.31 1.65
C GLU A 8 27.35 12.66 2.66
N VAL A 9 26.09 12.30 2.34
CA VAL A 9 24.95 12.49 3.25
C VAL A 9 25.17 11.80 4.61
N LEU A 10 25.93 10.69 4.66
CA LEU A 10 26.20 9.97 5.90
C LEU A 10 27.05 10.77 6.88
N GLU A 11 27.82 11.77 6.43
CA GLU A 11 28.67 12.61 7.30
C GLU A 11 27.86 13.46 8.28
N HIS A 12 26.60 13.75 7.94
CA HIS A 12 25.65 14.46 8.80
C HIS A 12 25.15 13.64 9.98
N TYR A 13 25.35 12.31 9.98
CA TYR A 13 24.90 11.42 11.03
C TYR A 13 26.02 11.13 12.03
N ASP A 14 25.66 10.95 13.30
CA ASP A 14 26.59 10.60 14.37
C ASP A 14 26.75 9.09 14.50
N ILE A 15 27.25 8.47 13.43
CA ILE A 15 27.41 7.01 13.31
C ILE A 15 28.74 6.68 12.63
N GLU A 16 29.34 5.56 13.00
CA GLU A 16 30.51 5.02 12.32
C GLU A 16 30.09 4.00 11.26
N VAL A 17 30.27 4.34 9.97
CA VAL A 17 29.90 3.45 8.85
C VAL A 17 31.09 2.53 8.51
N LYS A 18 30.94 1.24 8.83
CA LYS A 18 31.94 0.19 8.57
C LYS A 18 31.94 -0.26 7.10
N GLY A 19 30.79 -0.17 6.44
CA GLY A 19 30.65 -0.54 5.04
C GLY A 19 29.30 -0.16 4.46
N THR A 20 29.27 0.01 3.13
CA THR A 20 28.03 0.30 2.41
C THR A 20 27.81 -0.68 1.25
N ARG A 21 26.55 -0.98 0.96
CA ARG A 21 26.16 -1.81 -0.19
C ARG A 21 24.99 -1.17 -0.91
N LYS A 22 25.22 -0.77 -2.17
CA LYS A 22 24.19 -0.18 -3.02
C LYS A 22 23.14 -1.22 -3.40
N ILE A 23 21.88 -0.81 -3.30
CA ILE A 23 20.72 -1.52 -3.85
C ILE A 23 19.93 -0.58 -4.75
N ARG A 24 18.85 -1.06 -5.35
CA ARG A 24 18.02 -0.26 -6.25
C ARG A 24 17.35 0.89 -5.48
N GLY A 25 17.93 2.09 -5.59
CA GLY A 25 17.39 3.33 -5.02
C GLY A 25 17.68 3.54 -3.53
N ALA A 26 18.59 2.77 -2.95
CA ALA A 26 19.00 2.91 -1.56
C ALA A 26 20.40 2.30 -1.30
N PHE A 27 20.94 2.54 -0.12
CA PHE A 27 22.20 1.97 0.36
C PHE A 27 21.99 1.30 1.71
N PHE A 28 22.43 0.06 1.83
CA PHE A 28 22.63 -0.55 3.14
C PHE A 28 23.89 0.01 3.77
N CYS A 29 23.81 0.37 5.03
CA CYS A 29 24.91 0.86 5.85
C CYS A 29 25.09 -0.10 7.02
N ASP A 30 26.26 -0.72 7.12
CA ASP A 30 26.68 -1.44 8.32
C ASP A 30 27.38 -0.46 9.24
N THR A 31 26.87 -0.30 10.46
CA THR A 31 27.29 0.76 11.38
C THR A 31 27.65 0.20 12.75
N ASP A 32 28.16 1.05 13.64
CA ASP A 32 28.33 0.77 15.06
C ASP A 32 27.00 0.65 15.81
N GLU A 33 25.92 1.27 15.33
CA GLU A 33 24.56 1.17 15.88
C GLU A 33 23.68 0.09 15.20
N GLY A 34 24.27 -0.76 14.35
CA GLY A 34 23.59 -1.84 13.63
C GLY A 34 23.34 -1.54 12.16
N THR A 35 22.45 -2.31 11.53
CA THR A 35 22.16 -2.14 10.10
C THR A 35 21.20 -0.98 9.88
N MET A 36 21.53 -0.10 8.93
CA MET A 36 20.68 1.02 8.52
C MET A 36 20.47 1.04 7.00
N LEU A 37 19.45 1.78 6.57
CA LEU A 37 19.13 1.99 5.17
C LEU A 37 19.08 3.49 4.87
N LEU A 38 19.98 3.96 4.00
CA LEU A 38 19.92 5.29 3.42
C LEU A 38 19.09 5.22 2.13
N LYS A 39 17.93 5.89 2.11
CA LYS A 39 17.01 5.83 0.97
C LYS A 39 16.69 7.23 0.46
N GLU A 40 16.67 7.39 -0.86
CA GLU A 40 16.13 8.60 -1.48
C GLU A 40 14.64 8.72 -1.11
N THR A 41 14.24 9.88 -0.57
CA THR A 41 12.89 10.08 -0.07
C THR A 41 12.26 11.33 -0.67
N LYS A 42 10.93 11.29 -0.83
CA LYS A 42 10.12 12.47 -1.17
C LYS A 42 9.40 13.06 0.05
N ILE A 43 9.69 12.53 1.24
CA ILE A 43 9.12 13.05 2.48
C ILE A 43 9.72 14.43 2.74
N SER A 44 8.85 15.43 2.85
CA SER A 44 9.27 16.79 3.22
C SER A 44 9.78 16.83 4.65
N GLY A 45 10.72 17.74 4.96
CA GLY A 45 11.18 18.01 6.33
C GLY A 45 10.05 18.30 7.32
N ARG A 46 8.90 18.85 6.89
CA ARG A 46 7.72 19.04 7.76
C ARG A 46 7.02 17.73 8.15
N ARG A 47 7.09 16.70 7.31
CA ARG A 47 6.40 15.41 7.52
C ARG A 47 7.29 14.37 8.21
N ALA A 48 8.61 14.52 8.09
CA ALA A 48 9.56 13.59 8.69
C ALA A 48 9.45 13.50 10.23
N PRO A 49 9.31 14.61 10.99
CA PRO A 49 9.13 14.55 12.44
C PRO A 49 7.89 13.76 12.87
N LEU A 50 6.75 13.95 12.17
CA LEU A 50 5.53 13.18 12.45
C LEU A 50 5.75 11.69 12.23
N LEU A 51 6.41 11.34 11.12
CA LEU A 51 6.73 9.95 10.82
C LEU A 51 7.65 9.37 11.91
N TYR A 52 8.66 10.12 12.33
CA TYR A 52 9.53 9.73 13.43
C TYR A 52 8.74 9.49 14.71
N THR A 53 7.91 10.45 15.16
CA THR A 53 7.13 10.32 16.39
C THR A 53 6.23 9.08 16.38
N VAL A 54 5.55 8.80 15.27
CA VAL A 54 4.71 7.61 15.14
C VAL A 54 5.57 6.35 15.24
N LEU A 55 6.64 6.26 14.45
CA LEU A 55 7.45 5.03 14.38
C LEU A 55 8.28 4.80 15.64
N SER A 56 8.80 5.84 16.27
CA SER A 56 9.49 5.74 17.56
C SER A 56 8.54 5.24 18.65
N THR A 57 7.29 5.72 18.66
CA THR A 57 6.27 5.24 19.62
C THR A 57 5.97 3.74 19.43
N ILE A 58 5.89 3.27 18.18
CA ILE A 58 5.71 1.84 17.88
C ILE A 58 6.93 1.03 18.30
N GLU A 59 8.13 1.56 18.02
CA GLU A 59 9.40 0.92 18.37
C GLU A 59 9.55 0.80 19.90
N ASP A 60 9.22 1.85 20.66
CA ASP A 60 9.26 1.87 22.13
C ASP A 60 8.29 0.87 22.76
N GLN A 61 7.13 0.64 22.13
CA GLN A 61 6.18 -0.39 22.54
C GLN A 61 6.70 -1.81 22.30
N GLY A 62 7.64 -2.00 21.38
CA GLY A 62 8.33 -3.27 21.12
C GLY A 62 7.50 -4.36 20.44
N ASN A 63 6.23 -4.11 20.13
CA ASN A 63 5.32 -5.11 19.55
C ASN A 63 5.49 -5.32 18.04
N VAL A 64 6.03 -4.33 17.34
CA VAL A 64 6.27 -4.34 15.89
C VAL A 64 7.63 -3.70 15.60
N LYS A 65 8.43 -4.38 14.78
CA LYS A 65 9.68 -3.84 14.24
C LYS A 65 9.37 -2.93 13.05
N VAL A 66 9.86 -1.67 13.08
CA VAL A 66 9.57 -0.63 12.07
C VAL A 66 10.84 0.10 11.62
N ASP A 67 10.87 0.63 10.39
CA ASP A 67 12.02 1.36 9.84
C ASP A 67 12.09 2.82 10.32
N THR A 68 12.26 3.02 11.63
CA THR A 68 12.30 4.34 12.27
C THR A 68 13.40 5.24 11.67
N PRO A 69 13.08 6.49 11.26
CA PRO A 69 14.08 7.47 10.83
C PRO A 69 15.11 7.80 11.91
N VAL A 70 16.33 8.13 11.49
CA VAL A 70 17.44 8.51 12.38
C VAL A 70 17.72 10.01 12.23
N TYR A 71 18.00 10.68 13.35
CA TYR A 71 18.38 12.10 13.34
C TYR A 71 19.84 12.29 12.94
N THR A 72 20.10 13.39 12.25
CA THR A 72 21.45 13.92 12.05
C THR A 72 21.96 14.61 13.31
N LYS A 73 23.26 14.94 13.33
CA LYS A 73 23.91 15.76 14.37
C LYS A 73 23.24 17.12 14.57
N ASP A 74 22.66 17.66 13.49
CA ASP A 74 22.00 18.96 13.47
C ASP A 74 20.50 18.89 13.82
N GLY A 75 19.97 17.71 14.17
CA GLY A 75 18.56 17.53 14.55
C GLY A 75 17.59 17.42 13.37
N GLU A 76 18.09 17.24 12.15
CA GLU A 76 17.28 17.03 10.94
C GLU A 76 17.07 15.54 10.63
N LEU A 77 15.94 15.19 10.02
CA LEU A 77 15.60 13.81 9.58
C LEU A 77 15.74 13.60 8.06
N VAL A 78 15.89 14.68 7.30
CA VAL A 78 16.00 14.65 5.85
C VAL A 78 17.19 15.51 5.44
N VAL A 79 18.08 14.95 4.64
CA VAL A 79 19.30 15.61 4.19
C VAL A 79 19.30 15.73 2.67
N SER A 80 19.69 16.89 2.15
CA SER A 80 19.83 17.09 0.71
C SER A 80 21.27 16.82 0.27
N SER A 81 21.46 15.99 -0.75
CA SER A 81 22.74 15.86 -1.44
C SER A 81 23.00 17.07 -2.34
N ARG A 82 24.25 17.24 -2.78
CA ARG A 82 24.68 18.33 -3.69
C ARG A 82 23.96 18.31 -5.04
N ASP A 83 23.45 17.16 -5.46
CA ASP A 83 22.67 17.02 -6.71
C ASP A 83 21.19 17.40 -6.53
N GLY A 84 20.79 17.85 -5.34
CA GLY A 84 19.44 18.31 -5.01
C GLY A 84 18.48 17.20 -4.62
N LYS A 85 18.91 15.93 -4.58
CA LYS A 85 18.09 14.84 -4.08
C LYS A 85 18.06 14.82 -2.55
N THR A 86 16.94 14.38 -2.00
CA THR A 86 16.75 14.26 -0.55
C THR A 86 16.82 12.81 -0.10
N TYR A 87 17.47 12.58 1.02
CA TYR A 87 17.70 11.27 1.61
C TYR A 87 17.25 11.24 3.06
N MET A 88 16.88 10.04 3.51
CA MET A 88 16.55 9.74 4.90
C MET A 88 17.26 8.45 5.29
N LEU A 89 17.99 8.50 6.40
CA LEU A 89 18.54 7.32 7.04
C LEU A 89 17.49 6.71 7.98
N LYS A 90 17.37 5.39 7.94
CA LYS A 90 16.43 4.64 8.75
C LYS A 90 17.10 3.44 9.40
N LYS A 91 16.66 3.08 10.60
CA LYS A 91 16.97 1.78 11.19
C LYS A 91 16.51 0.66 10.26
N TRP A 92 17.30 -0.40 10.18
CA TRP A 92 17.00 -1.51 9.30
C TRP A 92 17.26 -2.87 9.95
N TYR A 93 16.60 -3.89 9.42
CA TYR A 93 16.66 -5.24 9.97
C TYR A 93 17.33 -6.21 8.98
N PRO A 94 18.35 -6.97 9.42
CA PRO A 94 18.85 -8.10 8.65
C PRO A 94 17.73 -9.11 8.41
N GLY A 95 17.42 -9.36 7.15
CA GLY A 95 16.32 -10.22 6.77
C GLY A 95 16.10 -10.26 5.26
N ARG A 96 15.15 -11.09 4.84
CA ARG A 96 14.71 -11.19 3.44
C ARG A 96 13.27 -10.73 3.29
N GLU A 97 12.89 -10.36 2.07
CA GLU A 97 11.48 -10.09 1.77
C GLU A 97 10.59 -11.32 2.08
N CYS A 98 9.35 -11.03 2.50
CA CYS A 98 8.34 -12.04 2.78
C CYS A 98 7.95 -12.81 1.51
N ASP A 99 8.08 -14.15 1.57
CA ASP A 99 7.63 -15.04 0.52
C ASP A 99 6.21 -15.49 0.79
N VAL A 100 5.28 -14.78 0.17
CA VAL A 100 3.84 -15.05 0.28
C VAL A 100 3.41 -16.40 -0.30
N ARG A 101 4.29 -17.15 -0.98
CA ARG A 101 3.99 -18.53 -1.41
C ARG A 101 4.07 -19.50 -0.23
N GLN A 102 4.81 -19.16 0.81
CA GLN A 102 4.91 -19.94 2.04
C GLN A 102 3.76 -19.58 2.97
N GLU A 103 2.87 -20.55 3.23
CA GLU A 103 1.65 -20.29 4.02
C GLU A 103 1.99 -19.72 5.41
N ARG A 104 3.04 -20.22 6.07
CA ARG A 104 3.47 -19.72 7.39
C ARG A 104 3.80 -18.22 7.35
N GLU A 105 4.52 -17.78 6.33
CA GLU A 105 4.89 -16.37 6.19
C GLU A 105 3.71 -15.50 5.81
N LEU A 106 2.84 -16.00 4.92
CA LEU A 106 1.60 -15.32 4.55
C LEU A 106 0.71 -15.05 5.77
N LEU A 107 0.50 -16.06 6.62
CA LEU A 107 -0.31 -15.91 7.83
C LEU A 107 0.37 -14.99 8.84
N LYS A 108 1.69 -15.10 9.01
CA LYS A 108 2.44 -14.19 9.88
C LYS A 108 2.37 -12.74 9.40
N ALA A 109 2.40 -12.49 8.08
CA ALA A 109 2.20 -11.18 7.50
C ALA A 109 0.81 -10.60 7.80
N ALA A 110 -0.24 -11.41 7.79
CA ALA A 110 -1.59 -10.99 8.17
C ALA A 110 -1.68 -10.67 9.68
N GLU A 111 -1.06 -11.51 10.52
CA GLU A 111 -0.96 -11.31 11.97
C GLU A 111 -0.24 -9.99 12.29
N ARG A 112 0.91 -9.73 11.65
CA ARG A 112 1.68 -8.50 11.85
C ARG A 112 0.90 -7.25 11.44
N LEU A 113 0.07 -7.33 10.40
CA LEU A 113 -0.79 -6.20 10.01
C LEU A 113 -1.80 -5.88 11.11
N ALA A 114 -2.43 -6.90 11.70
CA ALA A 114 -3.39 -6.70 12.77
C ALA A 114 -2.74 -6.10 14.02
N VAL A 115 -1.53 -6.58 14.38
CA VAL A 115 -0.75 -6.01 15.48
C VAL A 115 -0.38 -4.56 15.18
N LEU A 116 0.10 -4.26 13.97
CA LEU A 116 0.42 -2.89 13.55
C LEU A 116 -0.79 -1.96 13.69
N HIS A 117 -1.96 -2.35 13.19
CA HIS A 117 -3.17 -1.55 13.31
C HIS A 117 -3.55 -1.27 14.76
N ARG A 118 -3.46 -2.27 15.64
CA ARG A 118 -3.72 -2.10 17.08
C ARG A 118 -2.72 -1.17 17.75
N GLU A 119 -1.44 -1.22 17.39
CA GLU A 119 -0.45 -0.28 17.94
C GLU A 119 -0.67 1.14 17.41
N LEU A 120 -1.02 1.28 16.12
CA LEU A 120 -1.39 2.57 15.51
C LEU A 120 -2.65 3.20 16.12
N GLU A 121 -3.64 2.41 16.53
CA GLU A 121 -4.85 2.90 17.22
C GLU A 121 -4.56 3.55 18.58
N LYS A 122 -3.44 3.20 19.22
CA LYS A 122 -3.02 3.78 20.51
C LYS A 122 -2.33 5.12 20.37
N ILE A 123 -1.94 5.50 19.15
CA ILE A 123 -1.20 6.74 18.91
C ILE A 123 -2.20 7.86 18.66
N PRO A 124 -2.27 8.88 19.53
CA PRO A 124 -3.20 9.97 19.35
C PRO A 124 -2.75 10.81 18.14
N CYS A 125 -3.50 10.71 17.03
CA CYS A 125 -3.22 11.44 15.79
C CYS A 125 -4.43 12.23 15.31
N GLY A 126 -4.86 13.22 16.10
CA GLY A 126 -5.96 14.10 15.70
C GLY A 126 -6.39 15.09 16.78
N VAL A 127 -6.60 16.33 16.35
CA VAL A 127 -7.34 17.44 17.00
C VAL A 127 -6.59 18.36 18.00
N GLN A 128 -5.47 17.98 18.62
CA GLN A 128 -4.95 18.82 19.74
C GLN A 128 -3.82 19.81 19.42
N ASP A 129 -3.20 19.80 18.24
CA ASP A 129 -2.13 20.77 17.94
C ASP A 129 -2.31 21.45 16.57
N PRO A 130 -2.85 22.68 16.52
CA PRO A 130 -2.97 23.47 15.29
C PRO A 130 -1.60 23.93 14.72
N SER A 131 -0.50 23.74 15.45
CA SER A 131 0.85 24.08 14.99
C SER A 131 1.59 22.93 14.32
N SER A 132 1.09 21.70 14.45
CA SER A 132 1.70 20.53 13.84
C SER A 132 1.22 20.36 12.39
N PRO A 133 2.13 20.14 11.40
CA PRO A 133 1.71 19.86 10.03
C PRO A 133 0.76 18.66 10.03
N ALA A 134 -0.49 18.85 9.60
CA ALA A 134 -1.46 17.78 9.64
C ALA A 134 -1.00 16.61 8.73
N LEU A 135 -1.03 15.39 9.27
CA LEU A 135 -0.94 14.20 8.43
C LEU A 135 -2.01 14.28 7.34
N LEU A 136 -1.67 13.77 6.15
CA LEU A 136 -2.62 13.69 5.06
C LEU A 136 -3.82 12.85 5.51
N LYS A 137 -5.02 13.28 5.13
CA LYS A 137 -6.24 12.51 5.32
C LYS A 137 -6.51 11.68 4.06
N SER A 138 -7.01 10.46 4.23
CA SER A 138 -7.50 9.65 3.11
C SER A 138 -8.57 10.43 2.35
N ARG A 139 -8.60 10.24 1.03
CA ARG A 139 -9.73 10.71 0.22
C ARG A 139 -10.94 9.83 0.48
N ASP A 140 -12.12 10.37 0.26
CA ASP A 140 -13.36 9.59 0.26
C ASP A 140 -13.24 8.41 -0.74
N PRO A 141 -13.38 7.15 -0.29
CA PRO A 141 -13.35 5.98 -1.15
C PRO A 141 -14.38 6.00 -2.28
N ILE A 142 -15.54 6.62 -2.06
CA ILE A 142 -16.61 6.75 -3.06
C ILE A 142 -16.18 7.70 -4.18
N ASP A 143 -15.58 8.84 -3.81
CA ASP A 143 -15.03 9.79 -4.78
C ASP A 143 -13.89 9.18 -5.59
N GLU A 144 -13.05 8.37 -4.96
CA GLU A 144 -11.99 7.62 -5.64
C GLU A 144 -12.57 6.71 -6.73
N ILE A 145 -13.54 5.86 -6.40
CA ILE A 145 -14.16 4.94 -7.35
C ILE A 145 -14.91 5.70 -8.44
N ARG A 146 -15.62 6.77 -8.10
CA ARG A 146 -16.31 7.62 -9.10
C ARG A 146 -15.33 8.19 -10.12
N ARG A 147 -14.14 8.63 -9.69
CA ARG A 147 -13.08 9.07 -10.62
C ARG A 147 -12.60 7.93 -11.50
N HIS A 148 -12.36 6.75 -10.94
CA HIS A 148 -11.92 5.59 -11.71
C HIS A 148 -12.97 5.15 -12.77
N ASN A 149 -14.27 5.19 -12.45
CA ASN A 149 -15.34 4.91 -13.43
C ASN A 149 -15.35 5.93 -14.58
N ARG A 150 -15.14 7.22 -14.26
CA ARG A 150 -15.00 8.27 -15.29
C ARG A 150 -13.79 8.02 -16.19
N GLU A 151 -12.67 7.58 -15.61
CA GLU A 151 -11.49 7.21 -16.38
C GLU A 151 -11.75 6.02 -17.31
N LEU A 152 -12.41 4.95 -16.83
CA LEU A 152 -12.81 3.82 -17.68
C LEU A 152 -13.63 4.27 -18.89
N LYS A 153 -14.63 5.15 -18.69
CA LYS A 153 -15.43 5.74 -19.77
C LYS A 153 -14.56 6.53 -20.76
N LYS A 154 -13.59 7.31 -20.28
CA LYS A 154 -12.63 8.03 -21.13
C LYS A 154 -11.78 7.07 -21.96
N VAL A 155 -11.26 5.99 -21.36
CA VAL A 155 -10.47 4.98 -22.09
C VAL A 155 -11.33 4.31 -23.17
N ARG A 156 -12.60 3.96 -22.88
CA ARG A 156 -13.52 3.40 -23.88
C ARG A 156 -13.77 4.33 -25.05
N SER A 157 -14.03 5.62 -24.77
CA SER A 157 -14.24 6.62 -25.82
C SER A 157 -13.01 6.75 -26.71
N PHE A 158 -11.82 6.81 -26.11
CA PHE A 158 -10.56 6.85 -26.84
C PHE A 158 -10.36 5.62 -27.75
N ILE A 159 -10.55 4.41 -27.24
CA ILE A 159 -10.36 3.17 -28.00
C ILE A 159 -11.39 3.04 -29.13
N ARG A 160 -12.66 3.42 -28.89
CA ARG A 160 -13.71 3.41 -29.92
C ARG A 160 -13.39 4.34 -31.09
N GLY A 161 -12.77 5.49 -30.83
CA GLY A 161 -12.38 6.46 -31.85
C GLY A 161 -11.22 6.01 -32.74
N ARG A 162 -10.55 4.90 -32.44
CA ARG A 162 -9.42 4.39 -33.23
C ARG A 162 -9.87 3.52 -34.39
N VAL A 163 -9.33 3.82 -35.58
CA VAL A 163 -9.62 3.11 -36.84
C VAL A 163 -9.12 1.67 -36.77
N THR A 164 -7.83 1.48 -36.49
CA THR A 164 -7.22 0.17 -36.29
C THR A 164 -7.09 -0.12 -34.79
N LYS A 165 -7.45 -1.34 -34.41
CA LYS A 165 -7.42 -1.81 -33.02
C LYS A 165 -6.39 -2.92 -32.88
N ASN A 166 -5.62 -2.87 -31.80
CA ASN A 166 -4.73 -3.96 -31.41
C ASN A 166 -5.46 -4.97 -30.49
N GLU A 167 -4.78 -6.05 -30.15
CA GLU A 167 -5.28 -7.13 -29.29
C GLU A 167 -5.83 -6.61 -27.95
N PHE A 168 -5.10 -5.71 -27.26
CA PHE A 168 -5.53 -5.11 -26.01
C PHE A 168 -6.86 -4.37 -26.16
N GLU A 169 -7.01 -3.61 -27.24
CA GLU A 169 -8.18 -2.79 -27.51
C GLU A 169 -9.42 -3.64 -27.83
N TYR A 170 -9.25 -4.73 -28.58
CA TYR A 170 -10.35 -5.69 -28.80
C TYR A 170 -10.79 -6.34 -27.50
N LEU A 171 -9.84 -6.88 -26.73
CA LEU A 171 -10.12 -7.49 -25.43
C LEU A 171 -10.79 -6.52 -24.45
N PHE A 172 -10.31 -5.28 -24.41
CA PHE A 172 -10.89 -4.23 -23.57
C PHE A 172 -12.35 -3.95 -23.98
N LEU A 173 -12.63 -3.75 -25.27
CA LEU A 173 -13.98 -3.46 -25.72
C LEU A 173 -14.96 -4.62 -25.48
N ASP A 174 -14.51 -5.85 -25.71
CA ASP A 174 -15.29 -7.08 -25.49
C ASP A 174 -15.68 -7.24 -24.02
N SER A 175 -14.72 -7.06 -23.12
CA SER A 175 -14.94 -7.20 -21.67
C SER A 175 -15.53 -5.96 -20.99
N PHE A 176 -15.60 -4.80 -21.67
CA PHE A 176 -15.91 -3.51 -21.04
C PHE A 176 -17.25 -3.51 -20.33
N ASP A 177 -18.33 -3.94 -20.99
CA ASP A 177 -19.68 -3.77 -20.45
C ASP A 177 -19.86 -4.59 -19.17
N LYS A 178 -19.36 -5.84 -19.13
CA LYS A 178 -19.36 -6.67 -17.91
C LYS A 178 -18.56 -6.02 -16.78
N MET A 179 -17.35 -5.55 -17.07
CA MET A 179 -16.46 -4.98 -16.04
C MET A 179 -16.94 -3.60 -15.56
N TYR A 180 -17.51 -2.80 -16.45
CA TYR A 180 -18.04 -1.48 -16.11
C TYR A 180 -19.35 -1.59 -15.32
N GLN A 181 -20.23 -2.53 -15.66
CA GLN A 181 -21.43 -2.78 -14.86
C GLN A 181 -21.08 -3.19 -13.43
N LEU A 182 -20.09 -4.08 -13.27
CA LEU A 182 -19.54 -4.43 -11.96
C LEU A 182 -19.05 -3.18 -11.20
N ALA A 183 -18.31 -2.30 -11.86
CA ALA A 183 -17.80 -1.06 -11.27
C ALA A 183 -18.91 -0.09 -10.83
N GLU A 184 -20.00 0.02 -11.60
CA GLU A 184 -21.17 0.84 -11.24
C GLU A 184 -21.96 0.24 -10.08
N ASN A 185 -22.17 -1.09 -10.07
CA ASN A 185 -22.86 -1.76 -8.98
C ASN A 185 -22.10 -1.62 -7.66
N VAL A 186 -20.76 -1.75 -7.68
CA VAL A 186 -19.92 -1.46 -6.51
C VAL A 186 -20.06 -0.01 -6.06
N LEU A 187 -20.04 0.95 -6.98
CA LEU A 187 -20.20 2.36 -6.64
C LEU A 187 -21.56 2.64 -5.98
N SER A 188 -22.65 2.09 -6.53
CA SER A 188 -23.99 2.22 -5.96
C SER A 188 -24.03 1.64 -4.55
N ARG A 189 -23.54 0.41 -4.36
CA ARG A 189 -23.54 -0.23 -3.04
C ARG A 189 -22.64 0.50 -2.03
N MET A 190 -21.53 1.09 -2.48
CA MET A 190 -20.70 1.93 -1.61
C MET A 190 -21.38 3.24 -1.19
N GLN A 191 -22.25 3.80 -2.04
CA GLN A 191 -23.08 4.98 -1.70
C GLN A 191 -24.19 4.64 -0.72
N ASP A 192 -24.76 3.45 -0.82
CA ASP A 192 -25.88 3.00 0.03
C ASP A 192 -25.41 2.31 1.33
N SER A 193 -24.10 2.11 1.51
CA SER A 193 -23.48 1.50 2.69
C SER A 193 -22.86 2.55 3.62
N GLY A 194 -22.41 2.10 4.80
CA GLY A 194 -21.72 2.94 5.78
C GLY A 194 -20.31 3.39 5.39
N CYS A 195 -19.88 3.31 4.12
CA CYS A 195 -18.51 3.60 3.72
C CYS A 195 -18.08 5.05 4.01
N SER A 196 -18.96 6.02 3.75
CA SER A 196 -18.69 7.44 4.04
C SER A 196 -18.56 7.68 5.53
N GLU A 197 -19.45 7.10 6.33
CA GLU A 197 -19.42 7.19 7.79
C GLU A 197 -18.16 6.54 8.37
N LEU A 198 -17.75 5.37 7.84
CA LEU A 198 -16.50 4.72 8.22
C LEU A 198 -15.29 5.62 7.91
N CYS A 199 -15.29 6.32 6.78
CA CYS A 199 -14.21 7.24 6.41
C CYS A 199 -14.15 8.45 7.35
N HIS A 200 -15.30 9.07 7.62
CA HIS A 200 -15.38 10.23 8.52
C HIS A 200 -15.00 9.84 9.95
N SER A 201 -15.59 8.79 10.49
CA SER A 201 -15.25 8.29 11.84
C SER A 201 -13.77 7.96 11.97
N SER A 202 -13.17 7.24 11.00
CA SER A 202 -11.72 6.93 11.05
C SER A 202 -10.86 8.19 11.00
N THR A 203 -11.28 9.21 10.25
CA THR A 203 -10.59 10.49 10.15
C THR A 203 -10.71 11.32 11.42
N ASP A 204 -11.88 11.32 12.06
CA ASP A 204 -12.17 12.07 13.29
C ASP A 204 -11.46 11.45 14.50
N HIS A 205 -11.39 10.11 14.56
CA HIS A 205 -10.60 9.39 15.57
C HIS A 205 -9.10 9.49 15.31
N GLY A 206 -8.67 9.90 14.11
CA GLY A 206 -7.26 10.02 13.78
C GLY A 206 -6.56 8.69 13.52
N TYR A 207 -7.28 7.67 13.06
CA TYR A 207 -6.69 6.35 12.82
C TYR A 207 -5.62 6.40 11.73
N LEU A 208 -4.44 5.88 12.06
CA LEU A 208 -3.32 5.81 11.16
C LEU A 208 -3.33 4.52 10.34
N VAL A 209 -2.97 4.65 9.07
CA VAL A 209 -2.82 3.54 8.12
C VAL A 209 -1.42 3.57 7.51
N HIS A 210 -0.85 2.39 7.24
CA HIS A 210 0.44 2.25 6.56
C HIS A 210 0.36 2.79 5.12
N GLY A 211 -0.74 2.54 4.42
CA GLY A 211 -1.06 3.09 3.09
C GLY A 211 -0.46 2.34 1.90
N GLU A 212 0.57 1.52 2.14
CA GLU A 212 1.17 0.62 1.14
C GLU A 212 1.52 -0.77 1.70
N TYR A 213 0.73 -1.32 2.62
CA TYR A 213 1.08 -2.62 3.24
C TYR A 213 1.05 -3.78 2.22
N ASN A 214 2.22 -4.28 1.84
CA ASN A 214 2.38 -5.42 0.94
C ASN A 214 3.64 -6.22 1.27
N TYR A 215 3.78 -7.41 0.69
CA TYR A 215 4.84 -8.35 1.07
C TYR A 215 6.27 -7.88 0.76
N HIS A 216 6.47 -6.90 -0.14
CA HIS A 216 7.79 -6.30 -0.36
C HIS A 216 8.21 -5.36 0.79
N ASN A 217 7.24 -4.87 1.55
CA ASN A 217 7.44 -4.01 2.72
C ASN A 217 7.50 -4.83 4.02
N LEU A 218 7.70 -6.15 3.91
CA LEU A 218 7.82 -7.08 5.04
C LEU A 218 9.15 -7.80 4.98
N LEU A 219 9.93 -7.68 6.04
CA LEU A 219 11.22 -8.36 6.18
C LEU A 219 11.10 -9.49 7.18
N VAL A 220 11.35 -10.71 6.73
CA VAL A 220 11.50 -11.88 7.59
C VAL A 220 12.89 -11.86 8.20
N THR A 221 12.93 -11.61 9.50
CA THR A 221 14.14 -11.66 10.34
C THR A 221 14.24 -13.03 11.01
N GLU A 222 15.33 -13.31 11.72
CA GLU A 222 15.49 -14.59 12.43
C GLU A 222 14.41 -14.83 13.50
N THR A 223 13.94 -13.75 14.14
CA THR A 223 13.03 -13.83 15.30
C THR A 223 11.60 -13.42 15.01
N ASP A 224 11.36 -12.52 14.04
CA ASP A 224 10.01 -12.03 13.68
C ASP A 224 9.97 -11.42 12.27
N MET A 225 8.90 -10.71 11.93
CA MET A 225 8.80 -9.87 10.74
C MET A 225 8.82 -8.38 11.07
N ALA A 226 9.63 -7.61 10.33
CA ALA A 226 9.59 -6.15 10.37
C ALA A 226 8.72 -5.58 9.25
N VAL A 227 8.01 -4.49 9.56
CA VAL A 227 7.23 -3.71 8.60
C VAL A 227 8.05 -2.48 8.21
N THR A 228 8.15 -2.18 6.92
CA THR A 228 8.99 -1.08 6.43
C THR A 228 8.27 -0.21 5.42
N ASN A 229 8.87 0.92 5.02
CA ASN A 229 8.37 1.79 3.95
C ASN A 229 7.06 2.52 4.29
N PHE A 230 7.00 3.13 5.47
CA PHE A 230 5.90 3.97 5.95
C PHE A 230 5.79 5.36 5.26
N GLU A 231 6.33 5.55 4.04
CA GLU A 231 6.28 6.85 3.34
C GLU A 231 4.85 7.25 2.96
N HIS A 232 3.92 6.30 2.96
CA HIS A 232 2.51 6.49 2.68
C HIS A 232 1.64 6.49 3.94
N LEU A 233 2.24 6.57 5.14
CA LEU A 233 1.51 6.67 6.40
C LEU A 233 0.61 7.92 6.42
N HIS A 234 -0.68 7.74 6.68
CA HIS A 234 -1.66 8.81 6.68
C HIS A 234 -2.85 8.48 7.58
N ILE A 235 -3.74 9.45 7.82
CA ILE A 235 -4.98 9.23 8.57
C ILE A 235 -6.02 8.63 7.63
N GLY A 236 -6.65 7.51 8.00
CA GLY A 236 -7.56 6.78 7.12
C GLY A 236 -8.22 5.55 7.72
N ILE A 237 -8.91 4.80 6.86
CA ILE A 237 -9.55 3.53 7.23
C ILE A 237 -8.50 2.41 7.26
N GLN A 238 -8.15 1.90 8.45
CA GLN A 238 -7.16 0.81 8.59
C GLN A 238 -7.50 -0.45 7.78
N ALA A 239 -8.79 -0.78 7.66
CA ALA A 239 -9.24 -1.90 6.83
C ALA A 239 -8.81 -1.76 5.34
N HIS A 240 -8.40 -0.58 4.88
CA HIS A 240 -7.82 -0.39 3.54
C HIS A 240 -6.51 -1.16 3.38
N ASP A 241 -5.60 -1.12 4.35
CA ASP A 241 -4.34 -1.88 4.27
C ASP A 241 -4.60 -3.39 4.16
N LEU A 242 -5.61 -3.90 4.88
CA LEU A 242 -6.03 -5.29 4.79
C LEU A 242 -6.60 -5.62 3.40
N TYR A 243 -7.46 -4.77 2.84
CA TYR A 243 -7.94 -4.93 1.47
C TYR A 243 -6.79 -4.95 0.47
N TYR A 244 -5.85 -4.00 0.58
CA TYR A 244 -4.73 -3.89 -0.34
C TYR A 244 -3.85 -5.13 -0.29
N PHE A 245 -3.54 -5.60 0.92
CA PHE A 245 -2.83 -6.86 1.15
C PHE A 245 -3.59 -8.04 0.55
N LEU A 246 -4.85 -8.26 0.94
CA LEU A 246 -5.69 -9.36 0.45
C LEU A 246 -5.76 -9.38 -1.07
N ARG A 247 -6.03 -8.25 -1.72
CA ARG A 247 -6.12 -8.19 -3.19
C ARG A 247 -4.85 -8.73 -3.85
N LYS A 248 -3.68 -8.27 -3.39
CA LYS A 248 -2.37 -8.68 -3.94
C LYS A 248 -2.10 -10.18 -3.74
N ILE A 249 -2.51 -10.73 -2.61
CA ILE A 249 -2.36 -12.17 -2.32
C ILE A 249 -3.35 -13.00 -3.14
N MET A 250 -4.64 -12.66 -3.10
CA MET A 250 -5.69 -13.45 -3.72
C MET A 250 -5.55 -13.52 -5.24
N GLU A 251 -5.03 -12.48 -5.89
CA GLU A 251 -4.66 -12.54 -7.32
C GLU A 251 -3.61 -13.63 -7.61
N LYS A 252 -2.62 -13.84 -6.72
CA LYS A 252 -1.59 -14.89 -6.85
C LYS A 252 -2.14 -16.28 -6.55
N TYR A 253 -3.13 -16.36 -5.66
CA TYR A 253 -3.76 -17.60 -5.24
C TYR A 253 -5.02 -17.96 -6.04
N ILE A 254 -5.34 -17.21 -7.10
CA ILE A 254 -6.54 -17.42 -7.94
C ILE A 254 -7.80 -17.48 -7.05
N TRP A 255 -7.88 -16.56 -6.08
CA TRP A 255 -9.03 -16.40 -5.20
C TRP A 255 -9.46 -17.66 -4.43
N LYS A 256 -8.52 -18.56 -4.11
CA LYS A 256 -8.75 -19.73 -3.25
C LYS A 256 -9.36 -19.35 -1.90
N GLN A 257 -10.61 -19.77 -1.69
CA GLN A 257 -11.42 -19.40 -0.52
C GLN A 257 -10.75 -19.75 0.82
N LYS A 258 -10.22 -20.96 0.94
CA LYS A 258 -9.52 -21.42 2.16
C LYS A 258 -8.34 -20.52 2.54
N THR A 259 -7.59 -20.01 1.55
CA THR A 259 -6.45 -19.12 1.80
C THR A 259 -6.93 -17.77 2.33
N GLY A 260 -7.92 -17.15 1.68
CA GLY A 260 -8.46 -15.86 2.12
C GLY A 260 -9.14 -15.94 3.49
N GLN A 261 -9.86 -17.03 3.79
CA GLN A 261 -10.46 -17.25 5.11
C GLN A 261 -9.38 -17.32 6.19
N LYS A 262 -8.32 -18.12 6.00
CA LYS A 262 -7.21 -18.19 6.97
C LYS A 262 -6.56 -16.84 7.23
N ILE A 263 -6.37 -16.01 6.20
CA ILE A 263 -5.80 -14.67 6.34
C ILE A 263 -6.69 -13.80 7.23
N LEU A 264 -8.01 -13.79 6.96
CA LEU A 264 -8.98 -13.04 7.75
C LEU A 264 -9.03 -13.54 9.20
N ASP A 265 -9.11 -14.86 9.39
CA ASP A 265 -9.15 -15.48 10.72
C ASP A 265 -7.94 -15.06 11.56
N VAL A 266 -6.74 -15.13 10.98
CA VAL A 266 -5.48 -14.76 11.65
C VAL A 266 -5.45 -13.27 11.98
N TYR A 267 -5.82 -12.40 11.03
CA TYR A 267 -5.90 -10.96 11.28
C TYR A 267 -6.87 -10.65 12.44
N GLU A 268 -8.05 -11.29 12.42
CA GLU A 268 -9.11 -11.09 13.40
C GLU A 268 -8.83 -11.73 14.77
N THR A 269 -7.74 -12.48 14.94
CA THR A 269 -7.30 -12.90 16.29
C THR A 269 -6.88 -11.70 17.14
N THR A 270 -6.35 -10.66 16.48
CA THR A 270 -5.76 -9.49 17.14
C THR A 270 -6.67 -8.28 17.07
N ARG A 271 -7.30 -8.05 15.91
CA ARG A 271 -8.20 -6.92 15.69
C ARG A 271 -9.42 -7.35 14.89
N LYS A 272 -10.59 -7.35 15.53
CA LYS A 272 -11.86 -7.70 14.86
C LYS A 272 -12.24 -6.65 13.83
N LEU A 273 -12.77 -7.10 12.69
CA LEU A 273 -13.39 -6.19 11.73
C LEU A 273 -14.82 -5.91 12.17
N SER A 274 -15.19 -4.64 12.23
CA SER A 274 -16.60 -4.25 12.31
C SER A 274 -17.36 -4.68 11.06
N THR A 275 -18.69 -4.73 11.14
CA THR A 275 -19.54 -5.03 9.97
C THR A 275 -19.29 -4.05 8.83
N MET A 276 -19.10 -2.76 9.13
CA MET A 276 -18.81 -1.71 8.15
C MET A 276 -17.44 -1.91 7.49
N GLU A 277 -16.39 -2.25 8.27
CA GLU A 277 -15.07 -2.54 7.72
C GLU A 277 -15.06 -3.80 6.85
N ARG A 278 -15.79 -4.85 7.27
CA ARG A 278 -15.90 -6.09 6.49
C ARG A 278 -16.59 -5.84 5.16
N GLU A 279 -17.71 -5.11 5.16
CA GLU A 279 -18.39 -4.72 3.92
C GLU A 279 -17.49 -3.83 3.05
N TYR A 280 -16.81 -2.84 3.65
CA TYR A 280 -15.85 -1.98 2.95
C TYR A 280 -14.75 -2.79 2.25
N VAL A 281 -14.08 -3.72 2.95
CA VAL A 281 -13.04 -4.57 2.37
C VAL A 281 -13.60 -5.37 1.20
N GLY A 282 -14.77 -5.98 1.37
CA GLY A 282 -15.39 -6.77 0.32
C GLY A 282 -15.80 -5.93 -0.90
N LEU A 283 -16.35 -4.72 -0.72
CA LEU A 283 -16.68 -3.81 -1.83
C LEU A 283 -15.43 -3.32 -2.57
N ARG A 284 -14.36 -3.00 -1.83
CA ARG A 284 -13.06 -2.63 -2.42
C ARG A 284 -12.44 -3.79 -3.21
N LEU A 285 -12.58 -5.03 -2.74
CA LEU A 285 -12.15 -6.23 -3.47
C LEU A 285 -13.04 -6.49 -4.70
N ALA A 286 -14.34 -6.24 -4.62
CA ALA A 286 -15.27 -6.39 -5.74
C ALA A 286 -14.92 -5.45 -6.90
N TYR A 287 -14.54 -4.21 -6.59
CA TYR A 287 -14.17 -3.21 -7.60
C TYR A 287 -13.10 -3.77 -8.57
N PRO A 288 -13.27 -3.61 -9.90
CA PRO A 288 -12.33 -4.13 -10.90
C PRO A 288 -11.04 -3.30 -11.00
N GLU A 289 -10.32 -3.14 -9.88
CA GLU A 289 -9.16 -2.24 -9.78
C GLU A 289 -8.03 -2.62 -10.75
N LYS A 290 -7.72 -3.91 -10.89
CA LYS A 290 -6.68 -4.39 -11.82
C LYS A 290 -7.02 -4.07 -13.27
N TYR A 291 -8.29 -4.22 -13.64
CA TYR A 291 -8.80 -3.89 -14.96
C TYR A 291 -8.68 -2.38 -15.21
N TRP A 292 -9.17 -1.55 -14.28
CA TRP A 292 -9.04 -0.09 -14.35
C TRP A 292 -7.57 0.37 -14.41
N LYS A 293 -6.69 -0.14 -13.54
CA LYS A 293 -5.26 0.22 -13.54
C LYS A 293 -4.59 -0.15 -14.86
N THR A 294 -4.90 -1.31 -15.43
CA THR A 294 -4.34 -1.75 -16.71
C THR A 294 -4.84 -0.87 -17.86
N ALA A 295 -6.14 -0.57 -17.89
CA ALA A 295 -6.75 0.34 -18.88
C ALA A 295 -6.21 1.77 -18.79
N SER A 296 -6.09 2.32 -17.57
CA SER A 296 -5.56 3.66 -17.33
C SER A 296 -4.07 3.75 -17.69
N SER A 297 -3.28 2.73 -17.34
CA SER A 297 -1.85 2.66 -17.72
C SER A 297 -1.68 2.56 -19.24
N TYR A 298 -2.53 1.79 -19.93
CA TYR A 298 -2.57 1.77 -21.39
C TYR A 298 -2.91 3.14 -21.97
N TYR A 299 -3.90 3.83 -21.40
CA TYR A 299 -4.31 5.15 -21.87
C TYR A 299 -3.20 6.20 -21.77
N HIS A 300 -2.28 6.08 -20.81
CA HIS A 300 -1.14 6.99 -20.67
C HIS A 300 0.16 6.49 -21.32
N SER A 301 0.22 5.26 -21.83
CA SER A 301 1.45 4.70 -22.44
C SER A 301 1.72 5.25 -23.84
N ASN A 302 2.94 5.07 -24.36
CA ASN A 302 3.20 5.28 -25.78
C ASN A 302 2.69 4.06 -26.57
N LYS A 303 1.77 4.27 -27.53
CA LYS A 303 1.11 3.20 -28.29
C LYS A 303 1.94 2.69 -29.46
N ALA A 304 3.07 3.33 -29.78
CA ALA A 304 4.01 2.84 -30.78
C ALA A 304 4.69 1.53 -30.34
N TRP A 305 4.77 1.28 -29.03
CA TRP A 305 5.28 0.05 -28.48
C TRP A 305 4.39 -0.42 -27.32
N LEU A 306 3.55 -1.41 -27.58
CA LEU A 306 2.68 -2.01 -26.57
C LEU A 306 3.33 -3.30 -26.06
N PRO A 307 3.80 -3.35 -24.80
CA PRO A 307 4.24 -4.60 -24.20
C PRO A 307 3.12 -5.63 -24.15
N GLN A 308 3.40 -6.88 -24.54
CA GLN A 308 2.47 -8.03 -24.40
C GLN A 308 1.91 -8.15 -22.98
N LYS A 309 2.72 -7.77 -21.99
CA LYS A 309 2.34 -7.73 -20.57
C LYS A 309 1.08 -6.92 -20.27
N TYR A 310 0.68 -5.96 -21.11
CA TYR A 310 -0.60 -5.24 -20.92
C TYR A 310 -1.80 -6.12 -21.25
N VAL A 311 -1.72 -6.89 -22.34
CA VAL A 311 -2.76 -7.85 -22.75
C VAL A 311 -2.91 -8.92 -21.67
N GLU A 312 -1.81 -9.57 -21.29
CA GLU A 312 -1.80 -10.63 -20.26
C GLU A 312 -2.42 -10.16 -18.92
N LYS A 313 -2.14 -8.91 -18.52
CA LYS A 313 -2.71 -8.33 -17.29
C LYS A 313 -4.21 -8.10 -17.39
N LEU A 314 -4.69 -7.67 -18.55
CA LEU A 314 -6.12 -7.43 -18.80
C LEU A 314 -6.87 -8.76 -18.85
N GLU A 315 -6.36 -9.74 -19.61
CA GLU A 315 -6.90 -11.10 -19.67
C GLU A 315 -7.01 -11.72 -18.30
N LEU A 316 -5.94 -11.62 -17.49
CA LEU A 316 -5.93 -12.15 -16.14
C LEU A 316 -6.99 -11.48 -15.26
N ALA A 317 -7.22 -10.17 -15.41
CA ALA A 317 -8.24 -9.45 -14.65
C ALA A 317 -9.67 -9.86 -15.02
N VAL A 318 -9.92 -10.17 -16.30
CA VAL A 318 -11.23 -10.64 -16.78
C VAL A 318 -11.45 -12.09 -16.37
N ARG A 319 -10.46 -12.96 -16.61
CA ARG A 319 -10.54 -14.40 -16.34
C ARG A 319 -10.79 -14.72 -14.86
N GLN A 320 -10.07 -14.05 -13.95
CA GLN A 320 -10.20 -14.32 -12.51
C GLN A 320 -11.45 -13.72 -11.86
N ASN A 321 -12.33 -13.07 -12.63
CA ASN A 321 -13.47 -12.36 -12.05
C ASN A 321 -14.53 -13.31 -11.48
N GLU A 322 -14.66 -14.52 -12.02
CA GLU A 322 -15.61 -15.52 -11.53
C GLU A 322 -15.17 -16.11 -10.18
N GLU A 323 -13.92 -16.50 -10.04
CA GLU A 323 -13.37 -16.99 -8.77
C GLU A 323 -13.38 -15.90 -7.71
N LYS A 324 -13.11 -14.64 -8.10
CA LYS A 324 -13.25 -13.48 -7.23
C LYS A 324 -14.69 -13.31 -6.73
N ASN A 325 -15.68 -13.39 -7.62
CA ASN A 325 -17.08 -13.25 -7.23
C ASN A 325 -17.51 -14.37 -6.27
N ALA A 326 -17.12 -15.62 -6.54
CA ALA A 326 -17.39 -16.74 -5.64
C ALA A 326 -16.72 -16.54 -4.26
N PHE A 327 -15.50 -15.99 -4.23
CA PHE A 327 -14.83 -15.62 -2.97
C PHE A 327 -15.60 -14.55 -2.20
N LEU A 328 -16.05 -13.49 -2.87
CA LEU A 328 -16.79 -12.40 -2.24
C LEU A 328 -18.14 -12.85 -1.68
N GLU A 329 -18.85 -13.70 -2.42
CA GLU A 329 -20.12 -14.26 -1.97
C GLU A 329 -19.94 -15.16 -0.75
N ASN A 330 -18.97 -16.08 -0.78
CA ASN A 330 -18.81 -17.06 0.30
C ASN A 330 -18.15 -16.50 1.56
N ILE A 331 -17.25 -15.52 1.42
CA ILE A 331 -16.42 -15.02 2.53
C ILE A 331 -16.91 -13.68 3.08
N PHE A 332 -17.48 -12.84 2.22
CA PHE A 332 -17.97 -11.51 2.58
C PHE A 332 -19.50 -11.38 2.49
N SER A 333 -20.22 -12.39 1.98
CA SER A 333 -21.66 -12.31 1.71
C SER A 333 -22.02 -11.14 0.79
N ILE A 334 -21.10 -10.77 -0.10
CA ILE A 334 -21.28 -9.70 -1.08
C ILE A 334 -21.65 -10.29 -2.43
N ARG A 335 -22.86 -9.94 -2.88
CA ARG A 335 -23.37 -10.15 -4.24
C ARG A 335 -23.50 -8.79 -4.90
N ILE A 336 -22.88 -8.63 -6.07
CA ILE A 336 -22.78 -7.38 -6.84
C ILE A 336 -23.37 -7.59 -8.23
#